data_AF-A0A350LRJ1-F1
#
_entry.id   AF-A0A350LRJ1-F1
#
_cell.length_a   1.000
_cell.length_b   1.000
_cell.length_c   1.000
_cell.angle_alpha   90.00
_cell.angle_beta   90.00
_cell.angle_gamma   90.00
#
_symmetry.space_group_name_H-M   'P 1'
#
loop_
_entity.id
_entity.type
_entity.pdbx_description
1 polymer ?
#
loop_
_entity_poly.entity_id
_entity_poly.type
_entity_poly.pdbx_seq_one_letter_code
_entity_poly.pdbx_strand_id
1 'polypeptide(L)' 'MAKRQKPVNLALQGGGAHGAFTWGVLDYLLEDGRLRIAGVSGTSAGAMNAVALADGYTRAGPDGARAAL' A
#
# COMPACT_ATOMS: atom_id res chain seq x y z
N MET A 1 -3.38 -25.87 -3.76
CA MET A 1 -3.96 -25.07 -2.67
C MET A 1 -3.57 -23.62 -2.90
N ALA A 2 -4.53 -22.68 -2.91
CA ALA A 2 -4.20 -21.26 -2.98
C ALA A 2 -3.31 -20.89 -1.77
N LYS A 3 -2.15 -20.27 -2.01
CA LYS A 3 -1.30 -19.78 -0.93
C LYS A 3 -2.10 -18.74 -0.15
N ARG A 4 -2.37 -19.01 1.13
CA ARG A 4 -3.10 -18.09 2.00
C ARG A 4 -2.23 -16.85 2.23
N GLN A 5 -2.71 -15.69 1.77
CA GLN A 5 -1.99 -14.43 1.94
C GLN A 5 -1.81 -14.11 3.43
N LYS A 6 -0.60 -13.64 3.80
CA LYS A 6 -0.31 -13.25 5.18
C LYS A 6 -0.89 -11.86 5.44
N PRO A 7 -1.83 -11.69 6.39
CA PRO A 7 -2.32 -10.37 6.75
C PRO A 7 -1.22 -9.57 7.46
N VAL A 8 -1.03 -8.32 7.04
CA VAL A 8 -0.06 -7.38 7.64
C VAL A 8 -0.69 -6.00 7.78
N ASN A 9 -0.21 -5.23 8.76
CA ASN A 9 -0.50 -3.81 8.88
C ASN A 9 0.75 -3.02 8.47
N LEU A 10 0.59 -1.95 7.69
CA LEU A 10 1.69 -1.11 7.23
C LEU A 10 1.66 0.23 7.98
N ALA A 11 2.81 0.66 8.48
CA ALA A 11 3.01 1.99 9.05
C ALA A 11 3.98 2.77 8.15
N LEU A 12 3.47 3.80 7.48
CA LEU A 12 4.21 4.57 6.48
C LEU A 12 4.83 5.81 7.10
N GLN A 13 6.15 5.81 7.21
CA GLN A 13 6.90 6.96 7.70
C GLN A 13 6.75 8.15 6.73
N GLY A 14 6.75 9.36 7.28
CA GLY A 14 6.91 10.59 6.49
C GLY A 14 8.31 10.71 5.89
N GLY A 15 8.47 11.55 4.87
CA GLY A 15 9.77 11.77 4.22
C GLY A 15 9.78 12.82 3.11
N GLY A 16 8.75 13.67 3.01
CA GLY A 16 8.61 14.63 1.91
C GLY A 16 8.66 13.93 0.54
N ALA A 17 9.52 14.40 -0.35
CA ALA A 17 9.72 13.81 -1.68
C ALA A 17 10.16 12.34 -1.66
N HIS A 18 10.79 11.86 -0.57
CA HIS A 18 11.15 10.44 -0.45
C HIS A 18 9.93 9.52 -0.34
N GLY A 19 8.71 10.07 -0.18
CA GLY A 19 7.47 9.31 -0.29
C GLY A 19 7.32 8.56 -1.62
N ALA A 20 7.98 9.02 -2.69
CA ALA A 20 8.03 8.32 -3.98
C ALA A 20 8.70 6.94 -3.90
N PHE A 21 9.66 6.73 -2.98
CA PHE A 21 10.24 5.39 -2.79
C PHE A 21 9.27 4.45 -2.07
N THR A 22 8.59 4.95 -1.03
CA THR A 22 7.54 4.18 -0.33
C THR A 22 6.45 3.75 -1.31
N TRP A 23 6.11 4.62 -2.25
CA TRP A 23 5.15 4.34 -3.30
C TRP A 23 5.56 3.13 -4.15
N GLY A 24 6.77 3.10 -4.70
CA GLY A 24 7.27 1.93 -5.45
C GLY A 24 7.33 0.64 -4.62
N VAL A 25 7.62 0.75 -3.32
CA VAL A 25 7.55 -0.41 -2.40
C VAL A 25 6.12 -0.92 -2.26
N LEU A 26 5.13 -0.03 -2.12
CA LEU A 26 3.72 -0.41 -2.02
C LEU A 26 3.24 -1.10 -3.31
N ASP A 27 3.60 -0.56 -4.48
CA ASP A 27 3.28 -1.18 -5.78
C ASP A 27 3.84 -2.61 -5.87
N TYR A 28 5.11 -2.81 -5.50
CA TYR A 28 5.73 -4.13 -5.49
C TYR A 28 5.08 -5.09 -4.49
N LEU A 29 4.73 -4.64 -3.28
CA LEU A 29 4.07 -5.50 -2.28
C LEU A 29 2.68 -5.96 -2.75
N LEU A 30 1.96 -5.13 -3.50
CA LEU A 30 0.68 -5.47 -4.12
C LEU A 30 0.87 -6.47 -5.27
N GLU A 31 1.86 -6.25 -6.13
CA GLU A 31 2.22 -7.16 -7.23
C GLU A 31 2.61 -8.56 -6.73
N ASP A 32 3.45 -8.62 -5.71
CA ASP A 32 4.02 -9.84 -5.16
C ASP A 32 2.95 -10.81 -4.64
N GLY A 33 1.81 -10.28 -4.18
CA GLY A 33 0.62 -11.05 -3.86
C GLY A 33 0.74 -12.01 -2.66
N ARG A 34 1.91 -12.09 -1.99
CA ARG A 34 2.07 -12.93 -0.78
C ARG A 34 1.45 -12.32 0.47
N LEU A 35 1.26 -11.00 0.48
CA LEU A 35 0.73 -10.24 1.62
C LEU A 35 -0.70 -9.74 1.34
N ARG A 36 -1.51 -9.66 2.40
CA ARG A 36 -2.79 -8.93 2.40
C ARG A 36 -2.66 -7.74 3.33
N ILE A 37 -2.85 -6.54 2.81
CA ILE A 37 -2.84 -5.32 3.63
C ILE A 37 -4.16 -5.29 4.42
N ALA A 38 -4.08 -5.52 5.72
CA ALA A 38 -5.22 -5.54 6.63
C ALA A 38 -5.52 -4.15 7.24
N GLY A 39 -4.51 -3.29 7.27
CA GLY A 39 -4.61 -1.91 7.73
C GLY A 39 -3.38 -1.11 7.32
N VAL A 40 -3.55 0.20 7.20
CA VAL A 40 -2.47 1.14 6.89
C VAL A 40 -2.60 2.38 7.76
N SER A 41 -1.47 2.90 8.23
CA SER A 41 -1.35 4.22 8.84
C SER A 41 -0.18 4.96 8.21
N GLY A 42 -0.17 6.28 8.30
CA GLY A 42 0.95 7.07 7.81
C GLY A 42 0.98 8.49 8.37
N THR A 43 2.16 9.10 8.31
CA THR A 43 2.39 10.48 8.77
C THR A 43 2.99 11.32 7.66
N SER A 44 2.55 12.57 7.49
CA SER A 44 3.05 13.50 6.45
C SER A 44 2.97 12.87 5.04
N ALA A 45 4.07 12.82 4.27
CA ALA A 45 4.08 12.17 2.96
C ALA A 45 3.62 10.69 3.00
N GLY A 46 3.90 9.98 4.09
CA GLY A 46 3.40 8.62 4.30
C GLY A 46 1.88 8.56 4.47
N ALA A 47 1.25 9.62 4.99
CA ALA A 47 -0.21 9.73 5.07
C ALA A 47 -0.85 9.87 3.68
N MET A 48 -0.21 10.61 2.77
CA MET A 48 -0.67 10.73 1.38
C MET A 48 -0.64 9.36 0.67
N ASN A 49 0.47 8.63 0.82
CA ASN A 49 0.57 7.27 0.27
C ASN A 49 -0.47 6.32 0.89
N ALA A 50 -0.70 6.41 2.21
CA ALA A 50 -1.69 5.58 2.90
C ALA A 50 -3.11 5.84 2.37
N VAL A 51 -3.48 7.10 2.14
CA VAL A 51 -4.80 7.47 1.60
C VAL A 51 -4.93 7.04 0.14
N ALA A 52 -3.93 7.27 -0.71
CA ALA A 52 -3.97 6.84 -2.12
C ALA A 52 -4.11 5.31 -2.23
N LEU A 53 -3.29 4.58 -1.47
CA LEU A 53 -3.37 3.13 -1.35
C LEU A 53 -4.76 2.69 -0.92
N ALA A 54 -5.30 3.24 0.18
CA ALA A 54 -6.58 2.83 0.74
C ALA A 54 -7.75 3.13 -0.21
N ASP A 55 -7.80 4.32 -0.83
CA ASP A 55 -8.85 4.69 -1.78
C ASP A 55 -8.85 3.78 -3.01
N GLY A 56 -7.68 3.58 -3.64
CA GLY A 56 -7.55 2.66 -4.76
C GLY A 56 -7.93 1.22 -4.39
N TYR A 57 -7.50 0.77 -3.21
CA TYR A 57 -7.83 -0.56 -2.69
C TYR A 57 -9.34 -0.74 -2.47
N THR A 58 -10.04 0.28 -1.96
CA THR A 58 -11.49 0.25 -1.80
C THR A 58 -12.22 0.18 -3.14
N ARG A 59 -11.70 0.80 -4.19
CA ARG A 59 -12.34 0.82 -5.52
C ARG A 59 -12.22 -0.52 -6.26
N ALA A 60 -11.02 -1.11 -6.30
CA ALA A 60 -10.77 -2.31 -7.11
C ALA A 60 -9.69 -3.24 -6.52
N GLY A 61 -9.56 -3.28 -5.19
CA GLY A 61 -8.61 -4.17 -4.52
C GLY A 61 -7.16 -3.83 -4.88
N PRO A 62 -6.26 -4.84 -4.90
CA PRO A 62 -4.84 -4.61 -5.20
C PRO A 62 -4.59 -3.86 -6.51
N ASP A 63 -5.33 -4.17 -7.58
CA ASP A 63 -5.16 -3.51 -8.88
C ASP A 63 -5.58 -2.04 -8.83
N GLY A 64 -6.68 -1.73 -8.13
CA GLY A 64 -7.11 -0.35 -7.91
C GLY A 64 -6.11 0.45 -7.07
N ALA A 65 -5.49 -0.20 -6.08
CA ALA A 65 -4.45 0.40 -5.27
C ALA A 65 -3.20 0.72 -6.11
N ARG A 66 -2.76 -0.18 -7.00
CA ARG A 66 -1.62 0.04 -7.91
C ARG A 66 -1.86 1.15 -8.94
N ALA A 67 -3.12 1.39 -9.31
CA ALA A 67 -3.48 2.44 -10.28
C ALA A 67 -3.73 3.82 -9.65
N ALA A 68 -3.93 3.88 -8.33
CA ALA A 68 -4.01 5.13 -7.56
C ALA A 68 -2.66 5.54 -6.97
N LEU A 69 -1.82 4.52 -6.71
CA LEU A 69 -0.38 4.58 -6.86
C LEU A 69 -0.02 4.73 -8.37
#